data_AF-A0A967M3R7-F1
#
_entry.id   AF-A0A967M3R7-F1
#
_cell.length_a   1.000
_cell.length_b   1.000
_cell.length_c   1.000
_cell.angle_alpha   90.00
_cell.angle_beta   90.00
_cell.angle_gamma   90.00
#
_symmetry.space_group_name_H-M   'P 1'
#
loop_
_entity.id
_entity.type
_entity.pdbx_description
1 polymer ?
#
loop_
_entity_poly.entity_id
_entity_poly.type
_entity_poly.pdbx_seq_one_letter_code
_entity_poly.pdbx_strand_id
1 'polypeptide(L)' 'SRIWKAQIPYFSNFHRCISFDPRGNGKSDRPDDAGQYAIEEYLADALAVMDGTATERAVLLGVSLGGLFGPLL' A
#
# COMPACT_ATOMS: atom_id res chain seq x y z
N SER A 1 -1.88 6.93 2.16
CA SER A 1 -3.34 6.78 2.20
C SER A 1 -4.15 7.97 1.63
N ARG A 2 -4.04 9.21 2.14
CA ARG A 2 -4.99 10.32 1.82
C ARG A 2 -5.10 10.73 0.35
N ILE A 3 -4.12 10.41 -0.48
CA ILE A 3 -4.15 10.67 -1.93
C ILE A 3 -5.41 10.07 -2.59
N TRP A 4 -5.94 8.98 -2.03
CA TRP A 4 -7.10 8.25 -2.52
C TRP A 4 -8.46 8.84 -2.10
N LYS A 5 -8.49 10.03 -1.47
CA LYS A 5 -9.72 10.63 -0.91
C LYS A 5 -10.85 10.83 -1.93
N ALA A 6 -10.52 10.95 -3.22
CA ALA A 6 -11.51 11.09 -4.28
C ALA A 6 -11.97 9.72 -4.83
N GLN A 7 -11.11 8.69 -4.74
CA GLN A 7 -11.37 7.36 -5.30
C GLN A 7 -12.11 6.47 -4.31
N ILE A 8 -11.70 6.47 -3.03
CA ILE A 8 -12.27 5.58 -2.01
C ILE A 8 -13.80 5.73 -1.89
N PRO A 9 -14.39 6.94 -1.80
CA PRO A 9 -15.84 7.06 -1.65
C PRO A 9 -16.64 6.47 -2.81
N TYR A 10 -16.08 6.48 -4.02
CA TYR A 10 -16.73 5.90 -5.19
C TYR A 10 -16.62 4.36 -5.18
N PHE A 11 -15.39 3.84 -5.03
CA PHE A 11 -15.14 2.39 -5.10
C PHE A 11 -15.67 1.62 -3.89
N SER A 12 -15.82 2.26 -2.73
CA SER A 12 -16.36 1.61 -1.53
C SER A 12 -17.81 1.15 -1.66
N ASN A 13 -18.53 1.61 -2.70
CA ASN A 13 -19.87 1.12 -3.01
C ASN A 13 -19.87 -0.29 -3.63
N PHE A 14 -18.73 -0.73 -4.17
CA PHE A 14 -18.62 -1.97 -4.95
C PHE A 14 -17.54 -2.92 -4.42
N HIS A 15 -16.55 -2.39 -3.70
CA HIS A 15 -15.39 -3.13 -3.23
C HIS A 15 -15.04 -2.76 -1.79
N ARG A 16 -14.38 -3.68 -1.09
CA ARG A 16 -13.65 -3.34 0.13
C ARG A 16 -12.39 -2.57 -0.26
N CYS A 17 -12.34 -1.28 0.08
CA CYS A 17 -11.17 -0.44 -0.17
C CYS A 17 -10.23 -0.47 1.04
N ILE A 18 -9.00 -0.91 0.82
CA ILE A 18 -7.91 -0.84 1.81
C ILE A 18 -6.87 0.14 1.27
N SER A 19 -6.45 1.10 2.10
CA SER A 19 -5.33 1.98 1.79
C SER A 19 -4.46 2.12 3.02
N PHE A 20 -3.14 2.11 2.84
CA PHE A 20 -2.18 2.29 3.91
C PHE A 20 -1.21 3.44 3.60
N ASP A 21 -0.44 3.84 4.60
CA ASP A 21 0.69 4.75 4.41
C ASP A 21 1.94 3.90 4.20
N PRO A 22 2.66 4.02 3.08
CA PRO A 22 3.93 3.31 2.91
C PRO A 22 4.94 3.74 3.98
N ARG A 23 5.95 2.91 4.26
CA ARG A 23 7.11 3.33 5.07
C ARG A 23 7.66 4.69 4.59
N GLY A 24 8.13 5.51 5.52
CA GLY A 24 8.54 6.88 5.26
C GLY A 24 7.39 7.91 5.22
N ASN A 25 6.13 7.47 5.15
CA ASN A 25 4.99 8.34 4.86
C ASN A 25 3.91 8.30 5.93
N GLY A 26 3.16 9.42 6.03
CA GLY A 26 1.96 9.50 6.87
C GLY A 26 2.21 9.07 8.31
N LYS A 27 1.41 8.11 8.79
CA LYS A 27 1.51 7.54 10.14
C LYS A 27 2.44 6.32 10.27
N SER A 28 3.02 5.84 9.18
CA SER A 28 3.95 4.73 9.22
C SER A 28 5.33 5.18 9.68
N ASP A 29 6.14 4.22 10.09
CA ASP A 29 7.49 4.45 10.59
C ASP A 29 8.40 5.04 9.51
N ARG A 30 9.47 5.69 9.97
CA ARG A 30 10.49 6.35 9.14
C ARG A 30 11.86 5.78 9.50
N PRO A 31 12.23 4.63 8.92
CA PRO A 31 13.57 4.10 9.06
C PRO A 31 14.67 5.11 8.71
N ASP A 32 15.74 5.12 9.49
CA ASP A 32 16.97 5.87 9.20
C ASP A 32 17.92 5.10 8.28
N ASP A 33 17.80 3.77 8.23
CA ASP A 33 18.60 2.92 7.35
C ASP A 33 18.05 2.94 5.91
N ALA A 34 18.88 3.37 4.97
CA ALA A 34 18.56 3.39 3.55
C ALA A 34 18.23 1.99 2.99
N GLY A 35 18.83 0.93 3.57
CA GLY A 35 18.53 -0.46 3.19
C GLY A 35 17.07 -0.85 3.45
N GLN A 36 16.41 -0.20 4.41
CA GLN A 36 14.99 -0.43 4.70
C GLN A 36 14.04 0.24 3.71
N TYR A 37 14.54 0.86 2.64
CA TYR A 37 13.73 1.38 1.53
C TYR A 37 13.98 0.62 0.22
N ALA A 38 14.52 -0.61 0.29
CA ALA A 38 14.59 -1.52 -0.84
C ALA A 38 13.19 -1.87 -1.38
N ILE A 39 13.08 -2.36 -2.62
CA ILE A 39 11.78 -2.65 -3.24
C ILE A 39 11.08 -3.81 -2.50
N GLU A 40 11.85 -4.82 -2.14
CA GLU A 40 11.42 -6.04 -1.43
C GLU A 40 10.73 -5.70 -0.11
N GLU A 41 11.24 -4.67 0.56
CA GLU A 41 10.71 -4.16 1.82
C GLU A 41 9.33 -3.51 1.63
N TYR A 42 9.13 -2.73 0.58
CA TYR A 42 7.80 -2.19 0.25
C TYR A 42 6.80 -3.29 -0.15
N LEU A 43 7.26 -4.35 -0.83
CA LEU A 43 6.42 -5.50 -1.16
C LEU A 43 6.02 -6.27 0.12
N ALA A 44 6.96 -6.46 1.05
CA ALA A 44 6.71 -7.08 2.34
C ALA A 44 5.67 -6.29 3.16
N ASP A 45 5.73 -4.95 3.16
CA ASP A 45 4.71 -4.12 3.81
C ASP A 45 3.32 -4.35 3.21
N ALA A 46 3.21 -4.41 1.88
CA ALA A 46 1.94 -4.62 1.20
C ALA A 46 1.35 -6.00 1.54
N LEU A 47 2.18 -7.06 1.56
CA LEU A 47 1.78 -8.40 1.99
C LEU A 47 1.33 -8.40 3.46
N ALA A 48 2.08 -7.76 4.35
CA ALA A 48 1.72 -7.66 5.77
C ALA A 48 0.37 -6.94 5.97
N VAL A 49 0.06 -5.92 5.15
CA VAL A 49 -1.26 -5.27 5.16
C VAL A 49 -2.35 -6.21 4.65
N MET A 50 -2.10 -7.00 3.60
CA MET A 50 -3.04 -8.01 3.12
C MET A 50 -3.34 -9.06 4.20
N ASP A 51 -2.30 -9.61 4.84
CA ASP A 51 -2.42 -10.58 5.93
C ASP A 51 -3.18 -9.99 7.13
N GLY A 52 -2.76 -8.80 7.59
CA GLY A 52 -3.37 -8.11 8.72
C GLY A 52 -4.83 -7.69 8.48
N THR A 53 -5.27 -7.67 7.23
CA THR A 53 -6.66 -7.39 6.84
C THR A 53 -7.43 -8.61 6.38
N ALA A 54 -6.83 -9.80 6.43
CA ALA A 54 -7.36 -11.06 5.91
C ALA A 54 -7.81 -10.96 4.45
N THR A 55 -6.97 -10.37 3.59
CA THR A 55 -7.23 -10.17 2.17
C THR A 55 -6.40 -11.15 1.34
N GLU A 56 -7.00 -12.23 0.84
CA GLU A 56 -6.29 -13.23 0.02
C GLU A 56 -5.94 -12.72 -1.38
N ARG A 57 -6.84 -11.92 -1.99
CA ARG A 57 -6.67 -11.38 -3.35
C ARG A 57 -7.14 -9.94 -3.41
N ALA A 58 -6.44 -9.10 -4.15
CA ALA A 58 -6.77 -7.70 -4.32
C ALA A 58 -6.46 -7.21 -5.74
N VAL A 59 -7.19 -6.17 -6.17
CA VAL A 59 -6.76 -5.33 -7.29
C VAL A 59 -5.84 -4.26 -6.73
N LEU A 60 -4.59 -4.26 -7.16
CA LEU A 60 -3.60 -3.30 -6.68
C LEU A 60 -3.72 -1.98 -7.44
N LEU A 61 -3.73 -0.88 -6.69
CA LEU A 61 -3.73 0.48 -7.23
C LEU A 61 -2.51 1.22 -6.70
N GLY A 62 -1.69 1.74 -7.61
CA GLY A 62 -0.46 2.44 -7.30
C GLY A 62 -0.35 3.75 -8.07
N VAL A 63 0.22 4.78 -7.43
CA VAL A 63 0.58 6.05 -8.07
C VAL A 63 2.07 6.29 -7.85
N SER A 64 2.77 6.73 -8.89
CA SER A 64 4.22 6.96 -8.86
C SER A 64 4.96 5.69 -8.41
N LEU A 65 5.78 5.76 -7.36
CA LEU A 65 6.50 4.62 -6.79
C LEU A 65 5.58 3.44 -6.45
N GLY A 66 4.36 3.72 -5.97
CA GLY A 66 3.38 2.67 -5.67
C GLY A 66 2.93 1.87 -6.90
N GLY A 67 3.04 2.44 -8.11
CA GLY A 67 2.72 1.74 -9.36
C GLY A 67 3.80 0.75 -9.79
N LEU A 68 5.04 0.93 -9.32
CA LEU A 68 6.16 0.01 -9.61
C LEU A 68 6.04 -1.30 -8.84
N PHE A 69 5.34 -1.31 -7.71
CA PHE A 69 5.16 -2.50 -6.86
C PHE A 69 4.07 -3.45 -7.36
N GLY A 70 3.08 -2.92 -8.09
CA GLY A 70 1.91 -3.69 -8.54
C GLY A 70 2.24 -4.96 -9.34
N PRO A 71 3.18 -4.94 -10.31
CA PRO A 71 3.54 -6.12 -11.09
C PRO A 71 4.40 -7.17 -10.36
N LEU A 72 4.89 -6.86 -9.16
CA LEU A 72 5.84 -7.70 -8.41
C LEU A 72 5.21 -8.41 -7.19
N LEU A 73 3.93 -8.12 -6.91
CA LEU A 73 3.06 -8.78 -5.92
C LEU A 73 2.18 -9.82 -6.61
#